data_AF-A0A3R9Q000-F1
#
_entry.id   AF-A0A3R9Q000-F1
#
_cell.length_a   1.000
_cell.length_b   1.000
_cell.length_c   1.000
_cell.angle_alpha   90.00
_cell.angle_beta   90.00
_cell.angle_gamma   90.00
#
_symmetry.space_group_name_H-M   'P 1'
#
loop_
_entity.id
_entity.type
_entity.pdbx_description
1 polymer ?
#
loop_
_entity_poly.entity_id
_entity_poly.type
_entity_poly.pdbx_seq_one_letter_code
_entity_poly.pdbx_strand_id
1 'polypeptide(L)'
;MDNVSIIARLRDLGSLPDDTTPAIDDFPLKKFDELVQQLSEPLEPDHSLALINLGPPHGTSACGIEWSLIHAAEAVSAKALRDILFDADDTEVKRIIAMRLANHFENNLE
;
A
#
# COMPACT_ATOMS: atom_id res chain seq x y z
N MET A 1 -8.14 -12.06 13.28
CA MET A 1 -6.70 -11.77 13.39
C MET A 1 -6.58 -10.27 13.53
N ASP A 2 -5.69 -9.75 14.38
CA ASP A 2 -5.50 -8.29 14.45
C ASP A 2 -4.69 -7.77 13.25
N ASN A 3 -4.77 -6.46 13.01
CA ASN A 3 -4.08 -5.81 11.89
C ASN A 3 -2.56 -6.00 11.96
N VAL A 4 -1.98 -6.00 13.16
CA VAL A 4 -0.54 -6.20 13.38
C VAL A 4 -0.10 -7.57 12.83
N SER A 5 -0.83 -8.63 13.16
CA SER A 5 -0.54 -10.00 12.72
C SER A 5 -0.76 -10.17 11.22
N ILE A 6 -1.76 -9.50 10.64
CA ILE A 6 -2.01 -9.51 9.19
C ILE A 6 -0.85 -8.85 8.45
N ILE A 7 -0.40 -7.68 8.92
CA ILE A 7 0.71 -6.93 8.31
C ILE A 7 2.04 -7.67 8.45
N ALA A 8 2.27 -8.33 9.58
CA ALA A 8 3.43 -9.20 9.74
C ALA A 8 3.43 -10.30 8.68
N ARG A 9 2.29 -10.96 8.44
CA ARG A 9 2.16 -11.97 7.39
C ARG A 9 2.35 -11.40 5.99
N LEU A 10 1.84 -10.21 5.71
CA LEU A 10 2.07 -9.55 4.43
C LEU A 10 3.57 -9.28 4.22
N ARG A 11 4.28 -8.82 5.25
CA ARG A 11 5.74 -8.63 5.21
C ARG A 11 6.50 -9.94 5.00
N ASP A 12 6.04 -11.04 5.58
CA ASP A 12 6.63 -12.37 5.37
C ASP A 12 6.47 -12.85 3.91
N LEU A 13 5.40 -12.43 3.22
CA LEU A 13 5.24 -12.69 1.78
C LEU A 13 6.18 -11.82 0.92
N GLY A 14 6.61 -10.68 1.46
CA GLY A 14 7.43 -9.69 0.77
C GLY A 14 6.60 -8.62 0.04
N SER A 15 7.30 -7.63 -0.49
CA SER A 15 6.71 -6.60 -1.35
C SER A 15 6.27 -7.19 -2.68
N LEU A 16 5.28 -6.55 -3.31
CA LEU A 16 4.81 -6.93 -4.63
C LEU A 16 5.98 -6.92 -5.65
N PRO A 17 6.07 -7.94 -6.52
CA PRO A 17 7.13 -8.01 -7.52
C PRO A 17 6.92 -6.94 -8.61
N ASP A 18 8.00 -6.63 -9.33
CA ASP A 18 7.94 -5.76 -10.51
C ASP A 18 7.60 -6.53 -11.81
N ASP A 19 7.37 -5.79 -12.89
CA ASP A 19 7.09 -6.31 -14.24
C ASP A 19 8.27 -7.11 -14.85
N THR A 20 9.46 -7.04 -14.25
CA THR A 20 10.66 -7.73 -14.71
C THR A 20 10.91 -9.05 -13.98
N THR A 21 10.16 -9.32 -12.92
CA THR A 21 10.23 -10.53 -12.12
C THR A 21 9.68 -11.69 -12.98
N PRO A 22 10.52 -12.67 -13.38
CA PRO A 22 10.13 -13.70 -14.33
C PRO A 22 8.94 -14.51 -13.78
N ALA A 23 7.78 -14.34 -14.41
CA ALA A 23 6.54 -15.07 -14.21
C ALA A 23 6.20 -15.41 -12.74
N ILE A 24 5.53 -14.47 -12.06
CA ILE A 24 4.22 -14.54 -11.35
C ILE A 24 3.82 -15.81 -10.54
N ASP A 25 4.38 -16.99 -10.76
CA ASP A 25 3.96 -18.25 -10.11
C ASP A 25 4.48 -18.41 -8.67
N ASP A 26 5.57 -17.73 -8.29
CA ASP A 26 6.14 -17.89 -6.93
C ASP A 26 5.59 -16.89 -5.91
N PHE A 27 5.16 -15.69 -6.32
CA PHE A 27 4.56 -14.74 -5.37
C PHE A 27 3.09 -15.10 -5.16
N PRO A 28 2.65 -15.37 -3.92
CA PRO A 28 1.29 -15.84 -3.67
C PRO A 28 0.28 -14.68 -3.69
N LEU A 29 0.09 -14.06 -4.86
CA LEU A 29 -0.75 -12.89 -5.11
C LEU A 29 -2.16 -13.02 -4.50
N LYS A 30 -2.79 -14.18 -4.68
CA LYS A 30 -4.12 -14.45 -4.11
C LYS A 30 -4.12 -14.38 -2.58
N LYS A 31 -3.12 -14.98 -1.93
CA LYS A 31 -3.01 -14.97 -0.47
C LYS A 31 -2.68 -13.58 0.04
N PHE A 32 -1.87 -12.83 -0.70
CA PHE A 32 -1.54 -11.45 -0.39
C PHE A 32 -2.82 -10.59 -0.41
N ASP A 33 -3.60 -10.64 -1.48
CA ASP A 33 -4.87 -9.90 -1.59
C ASP A 33 -5.88 -10.32 -0.51
N GLU A 34 -6.03 -11.63 -0.25
CA GLU A 34 -6.87 -12.14 0.85
C GLU A 34 -6.46 -11.59 2.22
N LEU A 35 -5.15 -11.39 2.47
CA LEU A 35 -4.65 -10.79 3.72
C LEU A 35 -4.96 -9.29 3.78
N VAL A 36 -4.77 -8.55 2.68
CA VAL A 36 -5.12 -7.12 2.63
C VAL A 36 -6.61 -6.92 2.92
N GLN A 37 -7.48 -7.75 2.33
CA GLN A 37 -8.93 -7.68 2.54
C GLN A 37 -9.39 -8.03 3.97
N GLN A 38 -8.53 -8.66 4.79
CA GLN A 38 -8.84 -8.97 6.19
C GLN A 38 -8.53 -7.81 7.15
N LEU A 39 -7.86 -6.76 6.68
CA LEU A 39 -7.59 -5.58 7.49
C LEU A 39 -8.92 -4.94 7.93
N SER A 40 -8.97 -4.55 9.21
CA SER A 40 -10.15 -3.92 9.79
C SER A 40 -9.85 -2.47 10.15
N GLU A 41 -10.79 -1.58 9.89
CA GLU A 41 -10.70 -0.18 10.33
C GLU A 41 -10.99 -0.05 11.85
N PRO A 42 -10.36 0.91 12.55
CA PRO A 42 -9.39 1.88 12.03
C PRO A 42 -7.98 1.30 11.85
N LEU A 43 -7.27 1.76 10.82
CA LEU A 43 -5.82 1.55 10.71
C LEU A 43 -5.06 2.63 11.47
N GLU A 44 -3.87 2.26 11.94
CA GLU A 44 -2.93 3.17 12.59
C GLU A 44 -1.93 3.66 11.54
N PRO A 45 -1.30 4.83 11.72
CA PRO A 45 -0.31 5.36 10.79
C PRO A 45 0.80 4.34 10.41
N ASP A 46 1.30 3.60 11.39
CA ASP A 46 2.33 2.59 11.19
C ASP A 46 1.85 1.42 10.31
N HIS A 47 0.55 1.10 10.37
CA HIS A 47 -0.08 0.11 9.50
C HIS A 47 -0.09 0.60 8.05
N SER A 48 -0.51 1.85 7.82
CA SER A 48 -0.51 2.46 6.48
C SER A 48 0.90 2.57 5.89
N LEU A 49 1.89 2.98 6.70
CA LEU A 49 3.29 3.00 6.28
C LEU A 49 3.75 1.62 5.81
N ALA A 50 3.45 0.58 6.59
CA ALA A 50 3.80 -0.79 6.23
C ALA A 50 3.19 -1.23 4.90
N LEU A 51 1.92 -0.88 4.65
CA LEU A 51 1.21 -1.22 3.42
C LEU A 51 1.77 -0.49 2.20
N ILE A 52 2.17 0.77 2.35
CA ILE A 52 2.81 1.54 1.28
C ILE A 52 4.13 0.89 0.86
N ASN A 53 4.94 0.44 1.82
CA ASN A 53 6.26 -0.15 1.55
C ASN A 53 6.17 -1.58 0.99
N LEU A 54 4.97 -2.20 0.99
CA LEU A 54 4.72 -3.48 0.32
C LEU A 54 4.38 -3.31 -1.17
N GLY A 55 4.22 -2.08 -1.65
CA GLY A 55 4.03 -1.80 -3.07
C GLY A 55 5.25 -2.22 -3.90
N PRO A 56 5.07 -2.41 -5.22
CA PRO A 56 6.19 -2.70 -6.09
C PRO A 56 7.09 -1.48 -6.27
N PRO A 57 8.32 -1.67 -6.80
CA PRO A 57 9.22 -0.58 -7.11
C PRO A 57 8.56 0.50 -7.97
N HIS A 58 8.96 1.76 -7.75
CA HIS A 58 8.50 2.89 -8.53
C HIS A 58 8.59 2.66 -10.05
N GLY A 59 7.51 3.01 -10.77
CA GLY A 59 7.46 2.94 -12.24
C GLY A 59 7.16 1.54 -12.81
N THR A 60 6.70 0.63 -11.95
CA THR A 60 6.29 -0.74 -12.31
C THR A 60 4.86 -1.00 -11.85
N SER A 61 4.11 -1.91 -12.48
CA SER A 61 2.74 -2.21 -12.10
C SER A 61 2.49 -3.69 -11.79
N ALA A 62 2.26 -4.00 -10.52
CA ALA A 62 1.94 -5.35 -10.07
C ALA A 62 0.45 -5.70 -10.23
N CYS A 63 -0.02 -5.81 -11.48
CA CYS A 63 -1.21 -6.61 -11.85
C CYS A 63 -2.53 -6.26 -11.11
N GLY A 64 -2.73 -5.00 -10.71
CA GLY A 64 -4.01 -4.52 -10.15
C GLY A 64 -4.22 -4.73 -8.63
N ILE A 65 -3.36 -5.49 -7.95
CA ILE A 65 -3.42 -5.68 -6.47
C ILE A 65 -2.95 -4.43 -5.72
N GLU A 66 -2.18 -3.58 -6.39
CA GLU A 66 -1.73 -2.27 -5.91
C GLU A 66 -2.92 -1.42 -5.43
N TRP A 67 -4.08 -1.57 -6.06
CA TRP A 67 -5.32 -0.88 -5.65
C TRP A 67 -5.79 -1.30 -4.26
N SER A 68 -5.74 -2.59 -3.94
CA SER A 68 -6.07 -3.09 -2.60
C SER A 68 -5.14 -2.47 -1.54
N LEU A 69 -3.83 -2.38 -1.83
CA LEU A 69 -2.87 -1.73 -0.93
C LEU A 69 -3.13 -0.23 -0.79
N ILE A 70 -3.37 0.46 -1.90
CA ILE A 70 -3.65 1.91 -1.90
C ILE A 70 -4.88 2.19 -1.04
N HIS A 71 -5.99 1.49 -1.27
CA HIS A 71 -7.22 1.71 -0.52
C HIS A 71 -7.08 1.39 0.97
N ALA A 72 -6.38 0.30 1.31
CA ALA A 72 -6.10 -0.01 2.69
C ALA A 72 -5.22 1.07 3.34
N ALA A 73 -4.12 1.48 2.70
CA ALA A 73 -3.22 2.52 3.24
C ALA A 73 -3.90 3.89 3.40
N GLU A 74 -4.88 4.22 2.55
CA GLU A 74 -5.69 5.45 2.61
C GLU A 74 -6.71 5.47 3.77
N ALA A 75 -6.87 4.38 4.54
CA ALA A 75 -7.81 4.30 5.66
C ALA A 75 -7.36 5.07 6.93
N VAL A 76 -6.60 6.16 6.74
CA VAL A 76 -6.16 7.12 7.76
C VAL A 76 -6.46 8.54 7.30
N SER A 77 -6.38 9.52 8.20
CA SER A 77 -6.63 10.92 7.83
C SER A 77 -5.62 11.41 6.78
N ALA A 78 -6.05 12.30 5.87
CA ALA A 78 -5.18 12.91 4.85
C ALA A 78 -3.93 13.59 5.44
N LYS A 79 -4.05 14.18 6.64
CA LYS A 79 -2.91 14.76 7.36
C LYS A 79 -1.91 13.68 7.78
N ALA A 80 -2.37 12.61 8.41
CA ALA A 80 -1.51 11.49 8.78
C ALA A 80 -0.87 10.83 7.55
N LEU A 81 -1.64 10.67 6.47
CA LEU A 81 -1.14 10.11 5.21
C LEU A 81 -0.02 10.95 4.62
N ARG A 82 -0.14 12.28 4.64
CA ARG A 82 0.93 13.19 4.21
C ARG A 82 2.22 12.96 4.99
N ASP A 83 2.10 12.84 6.31
CA ASP A 83 3.25 12.68 7.20
C ASP A 83 3.92 11.31 6.96
N ILE A 84 3.13 10.25 6.79
CA ILE A 84 3.58 8.88 6.46
C ILE A 84 4.37 8.83 5.14
N LEU A 85 3.94 9.58 4.13
CA LEU A 85 4.61 9.57 2.81
C LEU A 85 6.05 10.09 2.87
N PHE A 86 6.43 10.89 3.88
CA PHE A 86 7.82 11.31 4.04
C PHE A 86 8.74 10.16 4.46
N ASP A 87 8.21 9.20 5.23
CA ASP A 87 8.96 8.05 5.76
C ASP A 87 8.84 6.79 4.90
N ALA A 88 7.89 6.77 3.96
CA ALA A 88 7.64 5.63 3.09
C ALA A 88 8.74 5.41 2.03
N ASP A 89 8.97 4.15 1.67
CA ASP A 89 9.89 3.75 0.60
C ASP A 89 9.38 4.21 -0.78
N ASP A 90 10.27 4.31 -1.78
CA ASP A 90 9.92 4.76 -3.13
C ASP A 90 9.20 3.64 -3.93
N THR A 91 7.93 3.44 -3.61
CA THR A 91 7.05 2.44 -4.25
C THR A 91 6.04 3.10 -5.19
N GLU A 92 5.49 2.33 -6.13
CA GLU A 92 4.41 2.82 -6.99
C GLU A 92 3.16 3.22 -6.18
N VAL A 93 2.89 2.50 -5.07
CA VAL A 93 1.82 2.83 -4.13
C VAL A 93 2.03 4.23 -3.51
N LYS A 94 3.25 4.54 -3.05
CA LYS A 94 3.59 5.87 -2.52
C LYS A 94 3.31 6.96 -3.56
N ARG A 95 3.74 6.75 -4.81
CA ARG A 95 3.55 7.71 -5.92
C ARG A 95 2.08 7.99 -6.17
N ILE A 96 1.26 6.94 -6.30
CA ILE A 96 -0.17 7.07 -6.58
C ILE A 96 -0.89 7.80 -5.44
N ILE A 97 -0.59 7.44 -4.19
CA ILE A 97 -1.17 8.11 -3.03
C ILE A 97 -0.74 9.58 -2.98
N ALA A 98 0.54 9.89 -3.22
CA ALA A 98 1.03 11.28 -3.23
C ALA A 98 0.30 12.13 -4.28
N MET A 99 0.10 11.59 -5.49
CA MET A 99 -0.66 12.26 -6.56
C MET A 99 -2.12 12.50 -6.15
N ARG A 100 -2.78 11.49 -5.58
CA ARG A 100 -4.20 11.60 -5.15
C ARG A 100 -4.35 12.60 -4.01
N LEU A 101 -3.40 12.63 -3.08
CA LEU A 101 -3.38 13.57 -1.97
C LEU A 101 -3.16 15.01 -2.44
N ALA A 102 -2.24 15.23 -3.39
CA ALA A 102 -2.06 16.54 -4.02
C ALA A 102 -3.35 17.03 -4.67
N ASN A 103 -3.99 16.19 -5.49
CA ASN A 103 -5.29 16.50 -6.11
C ASN A 103 -6.38 16.75 -5.06
N HIS A 104 -6.40 16.01 -3.95
CA HIS A 104 -7.36 16.24 -2.87
C HIS A 104 -7.18 17.63 -2.26
N PHE A 105 -5.94 18.07 -1.99
CA PHE A 105 -5.69 19.39 -1.43
C PHE A 105 -5.91 20.53 -2.42
N GLU A 106 -5.58 20.34 -3.71
CA GLU A 106 -5.86 21.34 -4.76
C GLU A 106 -7.37 21.61 -4.88
N ASN A 107 -8.21 20.57 -4.81
CA ASN A 107 -9.67 20.70 -4.90
C ASN A 107 -10.33 21.20 -3.59
N ASN A 108 -9.61 21.28 -2.48
CA ASN A 108 -10.12 21.77 -1.19
C ASN A 108 -9.68 23.23 -0.89
N LEU A 109 -9.05 23.91 -1.85
CA LEU A 109 -8.65 25.32 -1.77
C LEU A 109 -9.66 26.28 -2.45
N GLU A 110 -10.80 25.76 -2.92
CA GLU A 110 -11.98 26.52 -3.38
C GLU A 110 -13.02 26.68 -2.26
#